data_AF-A0A962MAX8-F1
#
_entry.id   AF-A0A962MAX8-F1
#
_cell.length_a   1.000
_cell.length_b   1.000
_cell.length_c   1.000
_cell.angle_alpha   90.00
_cell.angle_beta   90.00
_cell.angle_gamma   90.00
#
_symmetry.space_group_name_H-M   'P 1'
#
loop_
_entity.id
_entity.type
_entity.pdbx_description
1 polymer ?
#
loop_
_entity_poly.entity_id
_entity_poly.type
_entity_poly.pdbx_seq_one_letter_code
_entity_poly.pdbx_strand_id
1 'polypeptide(L)'
;MTFSIGQILLAGLVATIGWFLVGGALFGNPVVKRIYRSYEHTGILRDRGGVAQYLGLQLAGIALQCFLWAFVFAYLNSILPESRFLAGIFFGLILIVTKIIPRFWDMWVQSTYPVQLLSIEFINGALGTFLIGIIFAFVIR
;
A
#
# COMPACT_ATOMS: atom_id res chain seq x y z
N MET A 1 5.09 26.69 3.45
CA MET A 1 3.83 26.29 4.13
C MET A 1 4.19 25.50 5.37
N THR A 2 3.62 25.85 6.52
CA THR A 2 3.73 25.07 7.77
C THR A 2 2.53 24.14 7.86
N PHE A 3 2.76 22.83 7.81
CA PHE A 3 1.70 21.83 8.00
C PHE A 3 1.45 21.61 9.48
N SER A 4 0.19 21.47 9.88
CA SER A 4 -0.10 21.05 11.25
C SER A 4 0.19 19.56 11.40
N ILE A 5 0.72 19.16 12.56
CA ILE A 5 0.92 17.75 12.90
C ILE A 5 -0.43 17.00 12.81
N GLY A 6 -1.53 17.65 13.18
CA GLY A 6 -2.89 17.11 13.06
C GLY A 6 -3.27 16.70 11.63
N GLN A 7 -2.96 17.52 10.61
CA GLN A 7 -3.22 17.18 9.21
C GLN A 7 -2.42 15.97 8.74
N ILE A 8 -1.14 15.87 9.14
CA ILE A 8 -0.26 14.74 8.78
C ILE A 8 -0.81 13.44 9.40
N LEU A 9 -1.20 13.48 10.68
CA LEU A 9 -1.77 12.31 11.37
C LEU A 9 -3.13 11.92 10.77
N LEU A 10 -3.98 12.89 10.47
CA LEU A 10 -5.27 12.63 9.81
C LEU A 10 -5.08 11.99 8.43
N ALA A 11 -4.13 12.52 7.64
CA ALA A 11 -3.80 11.97 6.33
C ALA A 11 -3.34 10.51 6.43
N GLY A 12 -2.43 10.21 7.38
CA GLY A 12 -1.99 8.85 7.67
C GLY A 12 -3.14 7.91 8.03
N LEU A 13 -4.08 8.35 8.88
CA LEU A 13 -5.25 7.58 9.26
C LEU A 13 -6.19 7.31 8.07
N VAL A 14 -6.54 8.35 7.30
CA VAL A 14 -7.44 8.21 6.13
C VAL A 14 -6.81 7.30 5.07
N ALA A 15 -5.50 7.44 4.83
CA ALA A 15 -4.75 6.59 3.90
C ALA A 15 -4.71 5.14 4.37
N THR A 16 -4.58 4.90 5.68
CA THR A 16 -4.62 3.56 6.28
C THR A 16 -5.94 2.87 5.99
N ILE A 17 -7.05 3.55 6.28
CA ILE A 17 -8.40 3.02 6.05
C ILE A 17 -8.61 2.77 4.55
N GLY A 18 -8.28 3.76 3.71
CA GLY A 18 -8.44 3.66 2.27
C GLY A 18 -7.67 2.48 1.67
N TRP A 19 -6.39 2.33 2.02
CA TRP A 19 -5.57 1.24 1.50
C TRP A 19 -6.02 -0.13 2.03
N PHE A 20 -6.40 -0.22 3.31
CA PHE A 20 -6.95 -1.45 3.87
C PHE A 20 -8.23 -1.89 3.15
N LEU A 21 -9.14 -0.95 2.84
CA LEU A 21 -10.36 -1.23 2.10
C LEU A 21 -10.07 -1.65 0.65
N VAL A 22 -9.15 -1.00 -0.06
CA VAL A 22 -8.74 -1.40 -1.41
C VAL A 22 -8.15 -2.81 -1.41
N GLY A 23 -7.27 -3.11 -0.45
CA GLY A 23 -6.73 -4.45 -0.28
C GLY A 23 -7.82 -5.48 0.00
N GLY A 24 -8.72 -5.18 0.94
CA GLY A 24 -9.86 -6.03 1.27
C GLY A 24 -10.77 -6.29 0.07
N ALA A 25 -11.07 -5.28 -0.74
CA ALA A 25 -11.88 -5.41 -1.94
C ALA A 25 -11.18 -6.28 -3.01
N LEU A 26 -9.88 -6.07 -3.23
CA LEU A 26 -9.11 -6.85 -4.19
C LEU A 26 -8.98 -8.32 -3.78
N PHE A 27 -8.60 -8.60 -2.53
CA PHE A 27 -8.47 -9.98 -2.04
C PHE A 27 -9.83 -10.66 -1.78
N GLY A 28 -10.89 -9.88 -1.56
CA GLY A 28 -12.27 -10.36 -1.51
C GLY A 28 -12.85 -10.71 -2.88
N ASN A 29 -12.21 -10.27 -3.97
CA ASN A 29 -12.67 -10.55 -5.33
C ASN A 29 -12.64 -12.07 -5.61
N PRO A 30 -13.72 -12.66 -6.16
CA PRO A 30 -13.81 -14.10 -6.39
C PRO A 30 -12.73 -14.65 -7.34
N VAL A 31 -12.26 -13.83 -8.29
CA VAL A 31 -11.18 -14.21 -9.23
C VAL A 31 -9.87 -14.35 -8.47
N VAL A 32 -9.49 -13.32 -7.70
CA VAL A 32 -8.27 -13.32 -6.87
C VAL A 32 -8.32 -14.46 -5.86
N LYS A 33 -9.45 -14.62 -5.17
CA LYS A 33 -9.65 -15.68 -4.18
C LYS A 33 -9.50 -17.08 -4.78
N ARG A 34 -9.98 -17.30 -6.02
CA ARG A 34 -9.81 -18.57 -6.72
C ARG A 34 -8.34 -18.85 -7.03
N ILE A 35 -7.58 -17.84 -7.44
CA ILE A 35 -6.14 -17.97 -7.68
C ILE A 35 -5.40 -18.31 -6.39
N TYR A 36 -5.70 -17.62 -5.27
CA TYR A 36 -5.07 -17.95 -3.99
C TYR A 36 -5.38 -19.40 -3.55
N ARG A 37 -6.62 -19.85 -3.70
CA ARG A 37 -7.03 -21.22 -3.37
C ARG A 37 -6.29 -22.30 -4.16
N SER A 38 -5.95 -22.06 -5.43
CA SER A 38 -5.18 -23.05 -6.21
C SER A 38 -3.76 -23.28 -5.67
N TYR A 39 -3.26 -22.39 -4.81
CA TYR A 39 -1.93 -22.49 -4.21
C TYR A 39 -1.94 -22.84 -2.71
N GLU A 40 -3.10 -22.97 -2.05
CA GLU A 40 -3.19 -23.27 -0.61
C GLU A 40 -2.49 -24.59 -0.23
N HIS A 41 -2.55 -25.61 -1.09
CA HIS A 41 -1.96 -26.93 -0.83
C HIS A 41 -0.45 -27.01 -1.07
N THR A 42 0.17 -25.96 -1.60
CA THR A 42 1.58 -25.98 -2.03
C THR A 42 2.57 -25.66 -0.92
N GLY A 43 2.10 -25.24 0.26
CA GLY A 43 2.95 -24.78 1.37
C GLY A 43 3.64 -23.44 1.13
N ILE A 44 3.41 -22.79 -0.03
CA ILE A 44 3.99 -21.48 -0.38
C ILE A 44 3.39 -20.36 0.47
N LEU A 45 2.11 -20.49 0.83
CA LEU A 45 1.41 -19.53 1.68
C LEU A 45 1.66 -19.89 3.15
N ARG A 46 2.30 -18.97 3.88
CA ARG A 46 2.54 -19.14 5.32
C ARG A 46 1.22 -19.12 6.08
N ASP A 47 0.95 -20.16 6.83
CA ASP A 47 -0.14 -20.17 7.82
C ASP A 47 0.16 -19.11 8.89
N ARG A 48 -0.72 -18.12 9.00
CA ARG A 48 -0.60 -16.98 9.92
C ARG A 48 -1.58 -17.09 11.08
N GLY A 49 -2.15 -18.26 11.32
CA GLY A 49 -3.12 -18.49 12.38
C GLY A 49 -4.50 -17.94 12.03
N GLY A 50 -5.20 -17.37 13.02
CA GLY A 50 -6.57 -16.89 12.84
C GLY A 50 -6.69 -15.67 11.93
N VAL A 51 -7.77 -15.62 11.13
CA VAL A 51 -8.07 -14.50 10.21
C VAL A 51 -8.02 -13.14 10.90
N ALA A 52 -8.58 -13.04 12.11
CA ALA A 52 -8.59 -11.79 12.89
C ALA A 52 -7.16 -11.31 13.24
N GLN A 53 -6.28 -12.23 13.63
CA GLN A 53 -4.89 -11.90 13.95
C GLN A 53 -4.13 -11.43 12.70
N TYR A 54 -4.34 -12.11 11.56
CA TYR A 54 -3.76 -11.72 10.28
C TYR A 54 -4.20 -10.31 9.87
N LEU A 55 -5.50 -10.02 9.91
CA LEU A 55 -6.05 -8.71 9.57
C LEU A 55 -5.55 -7.62 10.52
N GLY A 56 -5.44 -7.91 11.83
CA GLY A 56 -4.89 -6.98 12.81
C GLY A 56 -3.44 -6.61 12.53
N LEU A 57 -2.59 -7.60 12.25
CA LEU A 57 -1.19 -7.36 11.88
C LEU A 57 -1.07 -6.60 10.56
N GLN A 58 -1.92 -6.91 9.59
CA GLN A 58 -1.92 -6.22 8.30
C GLN A 58 -2.35 -4.77 8.44
N LEU A 59 -3.41 -4.50 9.22
CA LEU A 59 -3.86 -3.13 9.51
C LEU A 59 -2.78 -2.33 10.25
N ALA A 60 -2.14 -2.91 11.26
CA ALA A 60 -1.05 -2.25 12.00
C ALA A 60 0.15 -1.94 11.10
N GLY A 61 0.55 -2.88 10.23
CA GLY A 61 1.64 -2.69 9.28
C GLY A 61 1.33 -1.63 8.21
N ILE A 62 0.08 -1.58 7.73
CA ILE A 62 -0.39 -0.53 6.81
C ILE A 62 -0.40 0.82 7.53
N ALA A 63 -0.92 0.88 8.76
CA ALA A 63 -0.97 2.10 9.55
C ALA A 63 0.41 2.71 9.72
N LEU A 64 1.38 1.91 10.18
CA LEU A 64 2.76 2.35 10.36
C LEU A 64 3.34 2.94 9.07
N GLN A 65 3.15 2.26 7.93
CA GLN A 65 3.62 2.75 6.62
C GLN A 65 2.96 4.07 6.23
N CYS A 66 1.63 4.17 6.36
CA CYS A 66 0.89 5.38 6.01
C CYS A 66 1.31 6.58 6.87
N PHE A 67 1.52 6.40 8.17
CA PHE A 67 2.01 7.49 9.02
C PHE A 67 3.40 7.95 8.61
N LEU A 68 4.34 7.02 8.41
CA LEU A 68 5.69 7.36 7.97
C LEU A 68 5.69 8.08 6.61
N TRP A 69 4.91 7.60 5.65
CA TRP A 69 4.82 8.25 4.35
C TRP A 69 4.11 9.59 4.38
N ALA A 70 3.17 9.83 5.31
CA ALA A 70 2.54 11.14 5.47
C ALA A 70 3.60 12.19 5.90
N PHE A 71 4.52 11.82 6.80
CA PHE A 71 5.66 12.69 7.14
C PHE A 71 6.61 12.92 5.97
N VAL A 72 6.93 11.85 5.21
CA VAL A 72 7.76 11.96 4.00
C VAL A 72 7.09 12.86 2.96
N PHE A 73 5.78 12.74 2.74
CA PHE A 73 5.02 13.60 1.84
C PHE A 73 5.11 15.07 2.28
N ALA A 74 4.87 15.35 3.55
CA ALA A 74 4.96 16.71 4.10
C ALA A 74 6.36 17.31 3.90
N TYR A 75 7.41 16.50 4.06
CA TYR A 75 8.79 16.90 3.81
C TYR A 75 9.08 17.18 2.33
N LEU A 76 8.60 16.32 1.42
CA LEU A 76 8.80 16.46 -0.02
C LEU A 76 7.83 17.44 -0.70
N ASN A 77 6.85 18.00 0.02
CA ASN A 77 5.80 18.79 -0.61
C ASN A 77 6.31 20.01 -1.39
N SER A 78 7.44 20.60 -0.99
CA SER A 78 8.05 21.75 -1.68
C SER A 78 8.59 21.43 -3.08
N ILE A 79 8.91 20.15 -3.35
CA ILE A 79 9.44 19.71 -4.65
C ILE A 79 8.39 18.97 -5.50
N LEU A 80 7.20 18.70 -4.94
CA LEU A 80 6.10 18.09 -5.67
C LEU A 80 5.35 19.12 -6.53
N PRO A 81 4.82 18.73 -7.71
CA PRO A 81 4.05 19.62 -8.58
C PRO A 81 2.96 20.39 -7.84
N GLU A 82 2.67 21.65 -8.20
CA GLU A 82 1.71 22.48 -7.46
C GLU A 82 0.27 21.93 -7.47
N SER A 83 -0.14 21.29 -8.57
CA SER A 83 -1.44 20.64 -8.67
C SER A 83 -1.53 19.47 -7.67
N ARG A 84 -2.55 19.48 -6.80
CA ARG A 84 -2.80 18.42 -5.81
C ARG A 84 -2.88 17.04 -6.46
N PHE A 85 -3.60 16.93 -7.58
CA PHE A 85 -3.73 15.66 -8.28
C PHE A 85 -2.36 15.17 -8.79
N LEU A 86 -1.60 16.04 -9.46
CA LEU A 86 -0.27 15.67 -9.96
C LEU A 86 0.70 15.35 -8.82
N ALA A 87 0.66 16.08 -7.72
CA ALA A 87 1.45 15.80 -6.53
C ALA A 87 1.19 14.39 -5.98
N GLY A 88 -0.08 13.99 -5.92
CA GLY A 88 -0.45 12.66 -5.47
C GLY A 88 -0.02 11.55 -6.44
N ILE A 89 -0.13 11.79 -7.76
CA ILE A 89 0.39 10.84 -8.77
C ILE A 89 1.91 10.70 -8.68
N PHE A 90 2.64 11.81 -8.60
CA PHE A 90 4.10 11.82 -8.48
C PHE A 90 4.55 11.11 -7.20
N PHE A 91 3.89 11.38 -6.06
CA PHE A 91 4.22 10.69 -4.82
C PHE A 91 3.88 9.20 -4.88
N GLY A 92 2.75 8.82 -5.50
CA GLY A 92 2.42 7.43 -5.77
C GLY A 92 3.50 6.71 -6.58
N LEU A 93 4.02 7.35 -7.63
CA LEU A 93 5.14 6.82 -8.43
C LEU A 93 6.42 6.67 -7.59
N ILE A 94 6.74 7.65 -6.74
CA ILE A 94 7.88 7.56 -5.82
C ILE A 94 7.73 6.32 -4.92
N LEU A 95 6.55 6.07 -4.36
CA LEU A 95 6.31 4.89 -3.52
C LEU A 95 6.39 3.58 -4.32
N ILE A 96 5.95 3.57 -5.58
CA ILE A 96 6.11 2.39 -6.45
C ILE A 96 7.58 2.08 -6.65
N VAL A 97 8.39 3.07 -7.03
CA VAL A 97 9.82 2.88 -7.32
C VAL A 97 10.63 2.52 -6.07
N THR A 98 10.33 3.16 -4.94
CA THR A 98 11.11 2.97 -3.70
C THR A 98 10.70 1.75 -2.88
N LYS A 99 9.49 1.23 -3.09
CA LYS A 99 8.94 0.21 -2.19
C LYS A 99 8.24 -0.96 -2.89
N ILE A 100 7.45 -0.72 -3.95
CA ILE A 100 6.74 -1.81 -4.64
C ILE A 100 7.67 -2.59 -5.56
N ILE A 101 8.44 -1.89 -6.41
CA ILE A 101 9.38 -2.52 -7.33
C ILE A 101 10.47 -3.30 -6.59
N PRO A 102 11.16 -2.75 -5.56
CA PRO A 102 12.18 -3.51 -4.83
C PRO A 102 11.61 -4.76 -4.16
N ARG A 103 10.44 -4.65 -3.50
CA ARG A 103 9.79 -5.82 -2.89
C ARG A 103 9.40 -6.89 -3.92
N PHE A 104 8.86 -6.47 -5.05
CA PHE A 104 8.52 -7.38 -6.14
C PHE A 104 9.77 -8.11 -6.64
N TRP A 105 10.84 -7.36 -6.87
CA TRP A 105 12.12 -7.90 -7.32
C TRP A 105 12.70 -8.89 -6.32
N ASP A 106 12.71 -8.53 -5.03
CA ASP A 106 13.19 -9.41 -3.96
C ASP A 106 12.40 -10.72 -3.91
N MET A 107 11.07 -10.65 -3.95
CA MET A 107 10.23 -11.86 -3.97
C MET A 107 10.42 -12.67 -5.24
N TRP A 108 10.57 -12.02 -6.40
CA TRP A 108 10.74 -12.70 -7.68
C TRP A 108 12.07 -13.44 -7.78
N VAL A 109 13.16 -12.83 -7.30
CA VAL A 109 14.51 -13.40 -7.38
C VAL A 109 14.80 -14.38 -6.24
N GLN A 110 14.31 -14.11 -5.03
CA GLN A 110 14.72 -14.84 -3.82
C GLN A 110 13.71 -15.89 -3.33
N SER A 111 12.58 -16.07 -4.01
CA SER A 111 11.55 -17.02 -3.56
C SER A 111 10.91 -17.79 -4.71
N THR A 112 10.27 -18.91 -4.39
CA THR A 112 9.47 -19.71 -5.32
C THR A 112 8.03 -19.20 -5.43
N TYR A 113 7.80 -17.90 -5.17
CA TYR A 113 6.45 -17.34 -5.11
C TYR A 113 5.83 -17.27 -6.52
N PRO A 114 4.62 -17.83 -6.74
CA PRO A 114 3.99 -17.87 -8.06
C PRO A 114 3.82 -16.48 -8.66
N VAL A 115 4.18 -16.35 -9.94
CA VAL A 115 4.12 -15.07 -10.67
C VAL A 115 2.70 -14.47 -10.67
N GLN A 116 1.66 -15.30 -10.66
CA GLN A 116 0.27 -14.84 -10.58
C GLN A 116 -0.03 -14.17 -9.23
N LEU A 117 0.40 -14.76 -8.11
CA LEU A 117 0.23 -14.17 -6.78
C LEU A 117 1.07 -12.90 -6.65
N LEU A 118 2.29 -12.93 -7.17
CA LEU A 118 3.19 -11.79 -7.18
C LEU A 118 2.60 -10.61 -7.97
N SER A 119 1.96 -10.88 -9.11
CA SER A 119 1.29 -9.87 -9.94
C SER A 119 0.11 -9.24 -9.21
N ILE A 120 -0.68 -10.04 -8.47
CA ILE A 120 -1.78 -9.53 -7.65
C ILE A 120 -1.26 -8.61 -6.54
N GLU A 121 -0.18 -9.01 -5.86
CA GLU A 121 0.47 -8.17 -4.85
C GLU A 121 1.03 -6.86 -5.43
N PHE A 122 1.62 -6.93 -6.63
CA PHE A 122 2.10 -5.74 -7.33
C PHE A 122 0.96 -4.77 -7.65
N ILE A 123 -0.14 -5.27 -8.23
CA ILE A 123 -1.32 -4.47 -8.56
C ILE A 123 -1.92 -3.85 -7.30
N ASN A 124 -2.09 -4.64 -6.23
CA ASN A 124 -2.57 -4.14 -4.95
C ASN A 124 -1.68 -3.02 -4.39
N GLY A 125 -0.37 -3.26 -4.47
CA GLY A 125 0.67 -2.34 -4.05
C GLY A 125 0.59 -1.01 -4.79
N ALA A 126 0.55 -1.07 -6.13
CA ALA A 126 0.49 0.10 -7.00
C ALA A 126 -0.80 0.91 -6.79
N LEU A 127 -1.97 0.26 -6.78
CA LEU A 127 -3.25 0.91 -6.52
C LEU A 127 -3.27 1.58 -5.14
N GLY A 128 -2.77 0.87 -4.12
CA GLY A 128 -2.63 1.40 -2.77
C GLY A 128 -1.74 2.65 -2.73
N THR A 129 -0.56 2.61 -3.37
CA THR A 129 0.36 3.75 -3.37
C THR A 129 -0.19 5.00 -4.07
N PHE A 130 -0.95 4.83 -5.17
CA PHE A 130 -1.60 5.97 -5.81
C PHE A 130 -2.73 6.55 -4.95
N LEU A 131 -3.55 5.68 -4.35
CA LEU A 131 -4.60 6.12 -3.43
C LEU A 131 -4.01 6.94 -2.27
N ILE A 132 -2.93 6.44 -1.67
CA ILE A 132 -2.22 7.11 -0.57
C ILE A 132 -1.69 8.47 -1.01
N GLY A 133 -1.00 8.54 -2.15
CA GLY A 133 -0.48 9.79 -2.68
C GLY A 133 -1.57 10.82 -2.93
N ILE A 134 -2.70 10.41 -3.51
CA ILE A 134 -3.86 11.28 -3.72
C ILE A 134 -4.42 11.75 -2.37
N ILE A 135 -4.66 10.85 -1.41
CA ILE A 135 -5.17 11.24 -0.07
C ILE A 135 -4.25 12.27 0.58
N PHE A 136 -2.93 12.04 0.56
CA PHE A 136 -1.98 12.98 1.15
C PHE A 136 -2.01 14.34 0.46
N ALA A 137 -2.06 14.37 -0.87
CA ALA A 137 -2.10 15.61 -1.62
C ALA A 137 -3.38 16.43 -1.40
N PHE A 138 -4.50 15.80 -1.03
CA PHE A 138 -5.76 16.49 -0.72
C PHE A 138 -5.95 16.84 0.76
N VAL A 139 -5.29 16.12 1.68
CA VAL A 139 -5.44 16.34 3.13
C VAL A 139 -4.33 17.22 3.70
N ILE A 140 -3.09 17.07 3.23
CA ILE A 140 -1.93 17.81 3.73
C ILE A 140 -1.80 19.17 3.02
N ARG A 141 -2.21 19.29 1.75
CA ARG A 141 -1.99 20.46 0.89
C ARG A 141 -3.27 21.26 0.61
#